data_AF-A0A5C8D6T2-F1
#
_entry.id   AF-A0A5C8D6T2-F1
#
_cell.length_a   1.000
_cell.length_b   1.000
_cell.length_c   1.000
_cell.angle_alpha   90.00
_cell.angle_beta   90.00
_cell.angle_gamma   90.00
#
_symmetry.space_group_name_H-M   'P 1'
#
loop_
_entity.id
_entity.type
_entity.pdbx_description
1 polymer ?
#
loop_
_entity_poly.entity_id
_entity_poly.type
_entity_poly.pdbx_seq_one_letter_code
_entity_poly.pdbx_strand_id
1 'polypeptide(L)'
;MQNHLNKSQTINLGSFYTPDYIVEIVYKMLLNYLVKNKLNLNDFVLLDSSCGYGNFLQNSKKYNNLDFKKKIGVDIDKKALKIAKEKFINYKNPPLFLHKNSLINVIRKNFKIDNSDKLIIIGNPPYNDKTSIVQNHIKNKNYEVDLNLKCRDLGMSFLLSFNELKADYICILHPLSYLIKNANFKILKKFFSNYKLIDSIIISSQIFCPYSLGFFPIIIALYEKNEKGINYDFIKNYNFKTIDNKIFCLNDFDFISKYIDKYPNKNRVSDKVAMFYTMRDINALRRSKTFIKKDCANAVYVPKSKYSLYCYVDVFKQNIKTVPYYFGNCDIMIDYNKFKILEKDFIKASKSKILNSKILNYFENLLGEHYAN
;
A
#
# COMPACT_ATOMS: atom_id res chain seq x y z
N MET A 1 9.40 -6.11 -17.97
CA MET A 1 9.37 -4.63 -17.82
C MET A 1 8.55 -4.01 -18.96
N GLN A 2 7.83 -2.92 -18.71
CA GLN A 2 7.21 -2.13 -19.79
C GLN A 2 8.29 -1.26 -20.45
N ASN A 3 9.06 -1.85 -21.35
CA ASN A 3 10.29 -1.24 -21.89
C ASN A 3 10.05 -0.01 -22.78
N HIS A 4 8.79 0.31 -23.12
CA HIS A 4 8.46 1.43 -24.00
C HIS A 4 8.27 2.76 -23.25
N LEU A 5 8.10 2.73 -21.92
CA LEU A 5 7.95 3.94 -21.10
C LEU A 5 9.31 4.43 -20.61
N ASN A 6 9.54 5.73 -20.72
CA ASN A 6 10.68 6.36 -20.05
C ASN A 6 10.42 6.51 -18.54
N LYS A 7 11.47 6.81 -17.76
CA LYS A 7 11.39 6.94 -16.29
C LYS A 7 10.31 7.91 -15.82
N SER A 8 10.14 9.05 -16.50
CA SER A 8 9.11 10.05 -16.17
C SER A 8 7.70 9.51 -16.40
N GLN A 9 7.49 8.81 -17.52
CA GLN A 9 6.20 8.21 -17.85
C GLN A 9 5.86 7.07 -16.87
N THR A 10 6.81 6.22 -16.52
CA THR A 10 6.62 5.16 -15.52
C THR A 10 6.20 5.73 -14.16
N ILE A 11 6.87 6.79 -13.69
CA ILE A 11 6.53 7.47 -12.43
C ILE A 11 5.14 8.11 -12.50
N ASN A 12 4.83 8.79 -13.60
CA ASN A 12 3.57 9.50 -13.77
C ASN A 12 2.39 8.55 -13.96
N LEU A 13 2.56 7.46 -14.70
CA LEU A 13 1.49 6.50 -14.90
C LEU A 13 1.39 5.50 -13.75
N GLY A 14 2.33 5.50 -12.79
CA GLY A 14 2.39 4.48 -11.73
C GLY A 14 2.52 3.06 -12.26
N SER A 15 2.97 2.91 -13.51
CA SER A 15 2.92 1.66 -14.27
C SER A 15 4.14 0.80 -13.99
N PHE A 16 4.01 -0.15 -13.06
CA PHE A 16 5.05 -1.14 -12.81
C PHE A 16 4.70 -2.47 -13.47
N TYR A 17 5.67 -3.06 -14.18
CA TYR A 17 5.55 -4.42 -14.68
C TYR A 17 5.40 -5.38 -13.49
N THR A 18 4.38 -6.25 -13.53
CA THR A 18 4.17 -7.25 -12.47
C THR A 18 4.82 -8.57 -12.86
N PRO A 19 5.77 -9.09 -12.07
CA PRO A 19 6.42 -10.38 -12.34
C PRO A 19 5.43 -11.55 -12.31
N ASP A 20 5.70 -12.58 -13.12
CA ASP A 20 4.80 -13.72 -13.30
C ASP A 20 4.53 -14.47 -11.99
N TYR A 21 5.52 -14.64 -11.13
CA TYR A 21 5.34 -15.30 -9.83
C TYR A 21 4.39 -14.52 -8.89
N ILE A 22 4.30 -13.19 -9.05
CA ILE A 22 3.32 -12.38 -8.31
C ILE A 22 1.92 -12.59 -8.88
N VAL A 23 1.79 -12.62 -10.21
CA VAL A 23 0.53 -12.97 -10.88
C VAL A 23 0.04 -14.36 -10.43
N GLU A 24 0.94 -15.33 -10.29
CA GLU A 24 0.62 -16.66 -9.77
C GLU A 24 0.10 -16.64 -8.33
N ILE A 25 0.66 -15.81 -7.45
CA ILE A 25 0.17 -15.66 -6.07
C ILE A 25 -1.26 -15.10 -6.07
N VAL A 26 -1.53 -14.08 -6.88
CA VAL A 26 -2.87 -13.47 -7.02
C VAL A 26 -3.88 -14.51 -7.50
N TYR A 27 -3.56 -15.24 -8.57
CA TYR A 27 -4.43 -16.31 -9.06
C TYR A 27 -4.61 -17.43 -8.05
N LYS A 28 -3.54 -17.87 -7.36
CA LYS A 28 -3.65 -18.89 -6.33
C LYS A 28 -4.61 -18.48 -5.21
N MET A 29 -4.51 -17.23 -4.74
CA MET A 29 -5.40 -16.68 -3.70
C MET A 29 -6.86 -16.68 -4.17
N LEU A 30 -7.12 -16.15 -5.37
CA LEU A 30 -8.46 -16.12 -5.96
C LEU A 30 -9.03 -17.52 -6.17
N LEU A 31 -8.30 -18.40 -6.84
CA LEU A 31 -8.76 -19.75 -7.20
C LEU A 31 -9.02 -20.61 -5.96
N ASN A 32 -8.15 -20.56 -4.96
CA ASN A 32 -8.37 -21.27 -3.70
C ASN A 32 -9.69 -20.86 -3.04
N TYR A 33 -10.00 -19.56 -3.06
CA TYR A 33 -11.24 -19.05 -2.50
C TYR A 33 -12.47 -19.51 -3.31
N LEU A 34 -12.41 -19.39 -4.64
CA LEU A 34 -13.52 -19.79 -5.51
C LEU A 34 -13.82 -21.29 -5.43
N VAL A 35 -12.77 -22.14 -5.43
CA VAL A 35 -12.90 -23.59 -5.28
C VAL A 35 -13.51 -23.95 -3.92
N LYS A 36 -13.01 -23.34 -2.83
CA LYS A 36 -13.53 -23.57 -1.47
C LYS A 36 -15.03 -23.23 -1.38
N ASN A 37 -15.48 -22.21 -2.09
CA ASN A 37 -16.87 -21.76 -2.11
C ASN A 37 -17.70 -22.36 -3.26
N LYS A 38 -17.17 -23.36 -3.99
CA LYS A 38 -17.85 -24.05 -5.11
C LYS A 38 -18.35 -23.09 -6.21
N LEU A 39 -17.58 -22.05 -6.50
CA LEU A 39 -17.90 -21.05 -7.54
C LEU A 39 -17.22 -21.41 -8.86
N ASN A 40 -17.96 -21.30 -9.97
CA ASN A 40 -17.45 -21.59 -11.30
C ASN A 40 -16.90 -20.32 -11.97
N LEU A 41 -15.66 -20.35 -12.45
CA LEU A 41 -15.02 -19.23 -13.15
C LEU A 41 -15.78 -18.80 -14.41
N ASN A 42 -16.43 -19.75 -15.09
CA ASN A 42 -17.23 -19.49 -16.28
C ASN A 42 -18.48 -18.63 -16.01
N ASP A 43 -18.85 -18.41 -14.75
CA ASP A 43 -19.92 -17.48 -14.39
C ASP A 43 -19.46 -16.01 -14.39
N PHE A 44 -18.15 -15.77 -14.34
CA PHE A 44 -17.57 -14.46 -14.08
C PHE A 44 -16.95 -13.84 -15.32
N VAL A 45 -17.17 -12.52 -15.46
CA VAL A 45 -16.34 -11.66 -16.29
C VAL A 45 -15.09 -11.28 -15.49
N LEU A 46 -13.91 -11.47 -16.08
CA LEU A 46 -12.64 -11.02 -15.52
C LEU A 46 -12.25 -9.68 -16.14
N LEU A 47 -11.99 -8.68 -15.30
CA LEU A 47 -11.54 -7.35 -15.71
C LEU A 47 -10.18 -7.03 -15.09
N ASP A 48 -9.22 -6.68 -15.93
CA ASP A 48 -8.05 -5.89 -15.55
C ASP A 48 -8.19 -4.48 -16.15
N SER A 49 -8.51 -3.51 -15.30
CA SER A 49 -8.80 -2.14 -15.72
C SER A 49 -7.56 -1.27 -15.97
N SER A 50 -6.36 -1.83 -15.82
CA SER A 50 -5.08 -1.15 -16.06
C SER A 50 -4.05 -2.19 -16.51
N CYS A 51 -4.37 -2.88 -17.60
CA CYS A 51 -3.80 -4.18 -17.89
C CYS A 51 -2.36 -4.15 -18.38
N GLY A 52 -1.85 -2.99 -18.82
CA GLY A 52 -0.54 -2.86 -19.41
C GLY A 52 -0.35 -3.85 -20.55
N TYR A 53 0.63 -4.75 -20.38
CA TYR A 53 0.93 -5.82 -21.36
C TYR A 53 0.08 -7.09 -21.18
N GLY A 54 -1.02 -7.01 -20.42
CA GLY A 54 -1.99 -8.11 -20.24
C GLY A 54 -1.53 -9.26 -19.35
N ASN A 55 -0.53 -9.05 -18.48
CA ASN A 55 0.05 -10.14 -17.67
C ASN A 55 -0.98 -10.84 -16.77
N PHE A 56 -1.92 -10.12 -16.16
CA PHE A 56 -2.99 -10.73 -15.36
C PHE A 56 -4.08 -11.40 -16.19
N LEU A 57 -4.18 -11.08 -17.47
CA LEU A 57 -5.13 -11.73 -18.39
C LEU A 57 -4.53 -12.99 -19.02
N GLN A 58 -3.21 -13.12 -18.91
CA GLN A 58 -2.50 -14.33 -19.29
C GLN A 58 -2.74 -15.37 -18.19
N ASN A 59 -3.22 -16.54 -18.60
CA ASN A 59 -3.23 -17.67 -17.69
C ASN A 59 -1.79 -17.96 -17.29
N SER A 60 -1.50 -18.11 -16.00
CA SER A 60 -0.15 -18.54 -15.62
C SER A 60 0.14 -19.90 -16.25
N LYS A 61 1.41 -20.17 -16.57
CA LYS A 61 1.83 -21.48 -17.13
C LYS A 61 1.37 -22.66 -16.26
N LYS A 62 1.16 -22.39 -14.96
CA LYS A 62 0.70 -23.36 -13.96
C LYS A 62 -0.82 -23.59 -13.96
N TYR A 63 -1.60 -22.59 -14.40
CA TYR A 63 -3.07 -22.62 -14.44
C TYR A 63 -3.56 -22.56 -15.90
N ASN A 64 -3.06 -23.47 -16.76
CA ASN A 64 -3.48 -23.54 -18.16
C ASN A 64 -5.01 -23.63 -18.26
N ASN A 65 -5.58 -22.89 -19.22
CA ASN A 65 -7.01 -22.88 -19.56
C ASN A 65 -7.97 -22.50 -18.41
N LEU A 66 -7.70 -21.41 -17.69
CA LEU A 66 -8.77 -20.75 -16.91
C LEU A 66 -9.76 -20.09 -17.88
N ASP A 67 -10.92 -20.72 -18.02
CA ASP A 67 -12.04 -20.18 -18.76
C ASP A 67 -12.90 -19.33 -17.83
N PHE A 68 -12.99 -18.05 -18.17
CA PHE A 68 -13.92 -17.09 -17.60
C PHE A 68 -14.99 -16.84 -18.65
N LYS A 69 -16.18 -16.37 -18.24
CA LYS A 69 -17.24 -15.96 -19.19
C LYS A 69 -16.69 -15.03 -20.27
N LYS A 70 -15.86 -14.08 -19.84
CA LYS A 70 -15.19 -13.09 -20.69
C LYS A 70 -13.98 -12.53 -19.96
N LYS A 71 -12.91 -12.24 -20.70
CA LYS A 71 -11.74 -11.50 -20.20
C LYS A 71 -11.69 -10.12 -20.84
N ILE A 72 -11.41 -9.09 -20.05
CA ILE A 72 -11.38 -7.70 -20.50
C ILE A 72 -10.12 -7.04 -19.97
N GLY A 73 -9.33 -6.47 -20.88
CA GLY A 73 -8.16 -5.66 -20.57
C GLY A 73 -8.38 -4.22 -20.96
N VAL A 74 -8.15 -3.29 -20.05
CA VAL A 74 -8.26 -1.86 -20.32
C VAL A 74 -6.96 -1.17 -19.99
N ASP A 75 -6.48 -0.32 -20.88
CA ASP A 75 -5.36 0.57 -20.58
C ASP A 75 -5.52 1.90 -21.33
N ILE A 76 -4.92 2.95 -20.78
CA ILE A 76 -4.84 4.27 -21.43
C ILE A 76 -3.66 4.33 -22.42
N ASP A 77 -2.66 3.46 -22.25
CA ASP A 77 -1.51 3.37 -23.14
C ASP A 77 -1.78 2.47 -24.35
N LYS A 78 -1.90 3.12 -25.51
CA LYS A 78 -2.14 2.45 -26.80
C LYS A 78 -1.01 1.48 -27.18
N LYS A 79 0.24 1.78 -26.85
CA LYS A 79 1.40 0.91 -27.15
C LYS A 79 1.36 -0.33 -26.25
N ALA A 80 1.06 -0.15 -24.97
CA ALA A 80 0.90 -1.28 -24.04
C ALA A 80 -0.20 -2.25 -24.51
N LEU A 81 -1.35 -1.72 -24.94
CA LEU A 81 -2.43 -2.54 -25.50
C LEU A 81 -2.07 -3.23 -26.80
N LYS A 82 -1.28 -2.60 -27.68
CA LYS A 82 -0.79 -3.26 -28.89
C LYS A 82 0.04 -4.50 -28.55
N ILE A 83 0.99 -4.35 -27.63
CA ILE A 83 1.83 -5.45 -27.12
C ILE A 83 0.97 -6.52 -26.44
N ALA A 84 -0.03 -6.11 -25.64
CA ALA A 84 -0.96 -7.05 -25.03
C ALA A 84 -1.69 -7.86 -26.10
N LYS A 85 -2.33 -7.22 -27.08
CA LYS A 85 -3.05 -7.91 -28.18
C LYS A 85 -2.16 -8.92 -28.92
N GLU A 86 -0.93 -8.55 -29.23
CA GLU A 86 0.04 -9.44 -29.90
C GLU A 86 0.31 -10.72 -29.10
N LYS A 87 0.39 -10.64 -27.75
CA LYS A 87 0.58 -11.83 -26.90
C LYS A 87 -0.59 -12.82 -26.94
N PHE A 88 -1.79 -12.36 -27.26
CA PHE A 88 -3.01 -13.18 -27.28
C PHE A 88 -3.48 -13.54 -28.70
N ILE A 89 -2.69 -13.25 -29.75
CA ILE A 89 -3.12 -13.41 -31.15
C ILE A 89 -3.53 -14.86 -31.50
N ASN A 90 -2.92 -15.84 -30.85
CA ASN A 90 -3.19 -17.27 -31.07
C ASN A 90 -4.07 -17.90 -29.98
N TYR A 91 -4.67 -17.11 -29.09
CA TYR A 91 -5.58 -17.64 -28.08
C TYR A 91 -6.93 -17.95 -28.71
N LYS A 92 -7.52 -19.10 -28.38
CA LYS A 92 -8.87 -19.49 -28.85
C LYS A 92 -9.92 -18.44 -28.47
N ASN A 93 -9.84 -17.93 -27.23
CA ASN A 93 -10.72 -16.91 -26.68
C ASN A 93 -9.85 -15.75 -26.13
N PRO A 94 -9.39 -14.82 -26.98
CA PRO A 94 -8.52 -13.73 -26.55
C PRO A 94 -9.31 -12.70 -25.71
N PRO A 95 -8.67 -11.99 -24.77
CA PRO A 95 -9.33 -10.91 -24.04
C PRO A 95 -9.82 -9.79 -24.95
N LEU A 96 -10.94 -9.17 -24.59
CA LEU A 96 -11.39 -7.91 -25.19
C LEU A 96 -10.52 -6.77 -24.66
N PHE A 97 -9.73 -6.16 -25.54
CA PHE A 97 -8.88 -5.03 -25.19
C PHE A 97 -9.52 -3.69 -25.52
N LEU A 98 -9.67 -2.80 -24.54
CA LEU A 98 -10.26 -1.46 -24.67
C LEU A 98 -9.22 -0.38 -24.41
N HIS A 99 -9.04 0.55 -25.36
CA HIS A 99 -8.17 1.72 -25.18
C HIS A 99 -8.96 2.88 -24.61
N LYS A 100 -8.84 3.13 -23.30
CA LYS A 100 -9.54 4.22 -22.61
C LYS A 100 -8.97 4.47 -21.21
N ASN A 101 -9.31 5.63 -20.65
CA ASN A 101 -9.14 5.90 -19.23
C ASN A 101 -10.21 5.16 -18.42
N SER A 102 -9.80 4.24 -17.54
CA SER A 102 -10.70 3.45 -16.69
C SER A 102 -11.34 4.22 -15.54
N LEU A 103 -10.95 5.47 -15.32
CA LEU A 103 -11.48 6.34 -14.27
C LEU A 103 -12.41 7.45 -14.79
N ILE A 104 -12.78 7.40 -16.08
CA ILE A 104 -13.73 8.32 -16.70
C ILE A 104 -14.99 7.58 -17.14
N ASN A 105 -16.15 8.14 -16.81
CA ASN A 105 -17.47 7.59 -17.07
C ASN A 105 -17.56 6.12 -16.63
N VAL A 106 -17.26 5.88 -15.35
CA VAL A 106 -17.16 4.52 -14.78
C VAL A 106 -18.55 3.89 -14.61
N ILE A 107 -18.98 3.18 -15.65
CA ILE A 107 -20.21 2.36 -15.66
C ILE A 107 -19.95 1.05 -16.41
N ARG A 108 -20.59 -0.05 -16.00
CA ARG A 108 -20.39 -1.40 -16.58
C ARG A 108 -20.50 -1.44 -18.11
N LYS A 109 -21.50 -0.74 -18.68
CA LYS A 109 -21.70 -0.62 -20.14
C LYS A 109 -20.44 -0.14 -20.87
N ASN A 110 -19.70 0.79 -20.27
CA ASN A 110 -18.48 1.38 -20.86
C ASN A 110 -17.27 0.45 -20.80
N PHE A 111 -17.39 -0.69 -20.12
CA PHE A 111 -16.43 -1.79 -20.12
C PHE A 111 -16.94 -3.00 -20.91
N LYS A 112 -18.13 -2.92 -21.55
CA LYS A 112 -18.80 -4.05 -22.21
C LYS A 112 -19.10 -5.20 -21.23
N ILE A 113 -19.56 -4.85 -20.03
CA ILE A 113 -20.00 -5.75 -18.97
C ILE A 113 -21.50 -5.53 -18.77
N ASP A 114 -22.28 -6.61 -18.70
CA ASP A 114 -23.71 -6.50 -18.43
C ASP A 114 -23.98 -6.26 -16.95
N ASN A 115 -25.11 -5.64 -16.62
CA ASN A 115 -25.46 -5.36 -15.23
C ASN A 115 -25.74 -6.64 -14.43
N SER A 116 -26.13 -7.73 -15.09
CA SER A 116 -26.36 -9.05 -14.49
C SER A 116 -25.09 -9.92 -14.41
N ASP A 117 -23.99 -9.53 -15.05
CA ASP A 117 -22.75 -10.32 -15.02
C ASP A 117 -22.16 -10.35 -13.60
N LYS A 118 -21.71 -11.52 -13.16
CA LYS A 118 -20.77 -11.57 -12.03
C LYS A 118 -19.41 -11.06 -12.49
N LEU A 119 -18.77 -10.24 -11.68
CA LEU A 119 -17.55 -9.52 -12.04
C LEU A 119 -16.41 -9.80 -11.06
N ILE A 120 -15.28 -10.23 -11.58
CA ILE A 120 -14.00 -10.31 -10.88
C ILE A 120 -13.09 -9.22 -11.43
N ILE A 121 -12.53 -8.40 -10.54
CA ILE A 121 -11.47 -7.46 -10.90
C ILE A 121 -10.14 -7.99 -10.40
N ILE A 122 -9.15 -8.03 -11.29
CA ILE A 122 -7.79 -8.47 -11.00
C ILE A 122 -6.79 -7.43 -11.51
N GLY A 123 -5.63 -7.31 -10.85
CA GLY A 123 -4.54 -6.53 -11.43
C GLY A 123 -3.63 -5.85 -10.43
N ASN A 124 -2.80 -4.97 -10.97
CA ASN A 124 -1.94 -4.06 -10.21
C ASN A 124 -2.26 -2.63 -10.66
N PRO A 125 -3.33 -2.02 -10.11
CA PRO A 125 -3.71 -0.66 -10.47
C PRO A 125 -2.58 0.32 -10.18
N PRO A 126 -2.35 1.31 -11.05
CA PRO A 126 -1.31 2.27 -10.84
C PRO A 126 -1.59 3.09 -9.58
N TYR A 127 -0.59 3.21 -8.73
CA TYR A 127 -0.62 4.08 -7.56
C TYR A 127 0.39 5.22 -7.73
N ASN A 128 -0.05 6.44 -7.42
CA ASN A 128 0.78 7.62 -7.48
C ASN A 128 0.26 8.67 -6.49
N ASP A 129 0.78 8.64 -5.26
CA ASP A 129 0.48 9.66 -4.25
C ASP A 129 1.07 11.01 -4.68
N LYS A 130 0.21 11.93 -5.11
CA LYS A 130 0.59 13.30 -5.51
C LYS A 130 1.15 14.13 -4.35
N THR A 131 0.93 13.71 -3.11
CA THR A 131 1.42 14.40 -1.90
C THR A 131 2.71 13.80 -1.33
N SER A 132 3.23 12.74 -1.96
CA SER A 132 4.53 12.20 -1.59
C SER A 132 5.63 13.16 -2.03
N ILE A 133 6.49 13.53 -1.08
CA ILE A 133 7.65 14.41 -1.29
C ILE A 133 8.64 13.78 -2.28
N VAL A 134 8.67 12.45 -2.36
CA VAL A 134 9.55 11.70 -3.27
C VAL A 134 9.16 11.98 -4.73
N GLN A 135 10.11 12.53 -5.49
CA GLN A 135 10.00 12.82 -6.93
C GLN A 135 8.82 13.74 -7.30
N ASN A 136 8.37 14.60 -6.37
CA ASN A 136 7.25 15.52 -6.59
C ASN A 136 7.45 16.48 -7.79
N HIS A 137 8.70 16.77 -8.15
CA HIS A 137 9.03 17.61 -9.33
C HIS A 137 8.71 16.93 -10.68
N ILE A 138 8.51 15.60 -10.71
CA ILE A 138 8.23 14.83 -11.93
C ILE A 138 6.72 14.54 -12.07
N LYS A 139 5.97 14.64 -10.97
CA LYS A 139 4.56 14.19 -10.90
C LYS A 139 3.62 15.18 -11.58
N ASN A 140 2.94 14.73 -12.63
CA ASN A 140 1.85 15.47 -13.26
C ASN A 140 0.65 15.53 -12.30
N LYS A 141 0.17 16.74 -12.04
CA LYS A 141 -0.87 17.00 -11.04
C LYS A 141 -2.29 16.75 -11.55
N ASN A 142 -2.49 16.63 -12.86
CA ASN A 142 -3.80 16.53 -13.48
C ASN A 142 -3.97 15.17 -14.17
N TYR A 143 -4.57 14.20 -13.47
CA TYR A 143 -5.17 13.03 -14.12
C TYR A 143 -6.66 13.30 -14.24
N GLU A 144 -7.21 13.01 -15.40
CA GLU A 144 -8.64 13.03 -15.61
C GLU A 144 -9.27 11.83 -14.89
N VAL A 145 -10.15 12.12 -13.94
CA VAL A 145 -10.83 11.16 -13.08
C VAL A 145 -12.21 11.74 -12.78
N ASP A 146 -13.25 10.92 -12.82
CA ASP A 146 -14.60 11.33 -12.44
C ASP A 146 -14.58 11.96 -11.02
N LEU A 147 -15.33 13.04 -10.81
CA LEU A 147 -15.25 13.84 -9.59
C LEU A 147 -15.51 13.03 -8.31
N ASN A 148 -16.44 12.07 -8.36
CA ASN A 148 -16.78 11.17 -7.26
C ASN A 148 -15.69 10.13 -6.95
N LEU A 149 -14.75 9.89 -7.87
CA LEU A 149 -13.63 8.95 -7.71
C LEU A 149 -12.32 9.66 -7.34
N LYS A 150 -12.28 10.99 -7.47
CA LYS A 150 -11.06 11.77 -7.37
C LYS A 150 -10.43 11.69 -5.98
N CYS A 151 -9.29 11.00 -5.90
CA CYS A 151 -8.46 10.90 -4.71
C CYS A 151 -7.09 11.56 -4.91
N ARG A 152 -6.37 11.77 -3.80
CA ARG A 152 -4.97 12.26 -3.81
C ARG A 152 -3.97 11.26 -4.40
N ASP A 153 -4.32 9.97 -4.34
CA ASP A 153 -3.56 8.87 -4.94
C ASP A 153 -4.43 8.19 -6.00
N LEU A 154 -3.86 7.95 -7.17
CA LEU A 154 -4.53 7.31 -8.30
C LEU A 154 -5.03 5.89 -7.96
N GLY A 155 -4.27 5.13 -7.15
CA GLY A 155 -4.65 3.77 -6.79
C GLY A 155 -5.91 3.75 -5.92
N MET A 156 -6.12 4.76 -5.09
CA MET A 156 -7.35 4.90 -4.30
C MET A 156 -8.56 5.18 -5.21
N SER A 157 -8.37 5.97 -6.28
CA SER A 157 -9.42 6.20 -7.28
C SER A 157 -9.83 4.91 -7.99
N PHE A 158 -8.89 4.00 -8.27
CA PHE A 158 -9.20 2.67 -8.81
C PHE A 158 -10.00 1.80 -7.83
N LEU A 159 -9.66 1.78 -6.54
CA LEU A 159 -10.49 1.06 -5.56
C LEU A 159 -11.93 1.59 -5.54
N LEU A 160 -12.13 2.91 -5.59
CA LEU A 160 -13.47 3.50 -5.69
C LEU A 160 -14.17 3.12 -7.00
N SER A 161 -13.45 3.05 -8.13
CA SER A 161 -14.03 2.64 -9.42
C SER A 161 -14.50 1.18 -9.41
N PHE A 162 -13.81 0.30 -8.69
CA PHE A 162 -14.22 -1.10 -8.52
C PHE A 162 -15.54 -1.23 -7.76
N ASN A 163 -15.75 -0.35 -6.77
CA ASN A 163 -17.03 -0.22 -6.10
C ASN A 163 -18.14 0.31 -7.02
N GLU A 164 -17.88 1.32 -7.87
CA GLU A 164 -18.86 1.80 -8.85
C GLU A 164 -19.26 0.71 -9.85
N LEU A 165 -18.29 -0.12 -10.27
CA LEU A 165 -18.54 -1.28 -11.12
C LEU A 165 -19.24 -2.44 -10.37
N LYS A 166 -19.41 -2.34 -9.05
CA LYS A 166 -20.03 -3.37 -8.20
C LYS A 166 -19.43 -4.74 -8.45
N ALA A 167 -18.09 -4.84 -8.46
CA ALA A 167 -17.41 -6.12 -8.61
C ALA A 167 -17.78 -7.07 -7.46
N ASP A 168 -17.94 -8.36 -7.75
CA ASP A 168 -18.26 -9.38 -6.75
C ASP A 168 -17.00 -9.80 -5.99
N TYR A 169 -15.89 -9.95 -6.71
CA TYR A 169 -14.58 -10.21 -6.14
C TYR A 169 -13.52 -9.27 -6.71
N ILE A 170 -12.55 -8.89 -5.88
CA ILE A 170 -11.45 -8.02 -6.28
C ILE A 170 -10.16 -8.63 -5.72
N CYS A 171 -9.23 -9.03 -6.59
CA CYS A 171 -7.93 -9.55 -6.17
C CYS A 171 -6.81 -8.71 -6.80
N ILE A 172 -6.30 -7.75 -6.04
CA ILE A 172 -5.42 -6.69 -6.57
C ILE A 172 -4.20 -6.45 -5.68
N LEU A 173 -3.21 -5.78 -6.26
CA LEU A 173 -2.11 -5.18 -5.52
C LEU A 173 -2.42 -3.72 -5.20
N HIS A 174 -2.13 -3.29 -3.98
CA HIS A 174 -2.06 -1.85 -3.65
C HIS A 174 -1.13 -1.60 -2.45
N PRO A 175 -0.70 -0.36 -2.18
CA PRO A 175 0.05 -0.05 -0.97
C PRO A 175 -0.71 -0.43 0.30
N LEU A 176 -0.05 -1.09 1.26
CA LEU A 176 -0.67 -1.48 2.55
C LEU A 176 -1.22 -0.26 3.31
N SER A 177 -0.59 0.90 3.13
CA SER A 177 -1.01 2.16 3.75
C SER A 177 -2.46 2.58 3.44
N TYR A 178 -3.11 2.03 2.41
CA TYR A 178 -4.52 2.32 2.13
C TYR A 178 -5.44 1.76 3.21
N LEU A 179 -5.06 0.62 3.81
CA LEU A 179 -5.78 -0.03 4.90
C LEU A 179 -5.33 0.52 6.26
N ILE A 180 -4.02 0.46 6.52
CA ILE A 180 -3.51 0.62 7.89
C ILE A 180 -3.47 2.07 8.37
N LYS A 181 -3.54 3.06 7.47
CA LYS A 181 -3.61 4.47 7.86
C LYS A 181 -5.07 4.93 7.92
N ASN A 182 -5.54 5.28 9.12
CA ASN A 182 -6.93 5.72 9.34
C ASN A 182 -7.40 6.82 8.37
N ALA A 183 -6.54 7.80 8.05
CA ALA A 183 -6.88 8.86 7.09
C ALA A 183 -7.17 8.31 5.67
N ASN A 184 -6.38 7.34 5.20
CA ASN A 184 -6.62 6.70 3.90
C ASN A 184 -7.86 5.81 3.94
N PHE A 185 -8.03 5.07 5.04
CA PHE A 185 -9.20 4.23 5.25
C PHE A 185 -10.50 5.05 5.18
N LYS A 186 -10.52 6.23 5.81
CA LYS A 186 -11.66 7.16 5.76
C LYS A 186 -11.94 7.70 4.35
N ILE A 187 -10.92 8.01 3.56
CA ILE A 187 -11.08 8.43 2.16
C ILE A 187 -11.72 7.30 1.34
N LEU A 188 -11.30 6.05 1.58
CA LEU A 188 -11.82 4.85 0.93
C LEU A 188 -13.11 4.30 1.59
N LYS A 189 -13.79 5.06 2.45
CA LYS A 189 -14.96 4.58 3.21
C LYS A 189 -16.02 3.96 2.30
N LYS A 190 -16.28 4.54 1.12
CA LYS A 190 -17.26 4.01 0.16
C LYS A 190 -16.90 2.62 -0.37
N PHE A 191 -15.61 2.33 -0.51
CA PHE A 191 -15.14 0.99 -0.85
C PHE A 191 -15.25 0.06 0.36
N PHE A 192 -14.67 0.44 1.49
CA PHE A 192 -14.64 -0.43 2.67
C PHE A 192 -16.02 -0.67 3.31
N SER A 193 -17.03 0.15 3.05
CA SER A 193 -18.41 -0.13 3.48
C SER A 193 -19.09 -1.25 2.67
N ASN A 194 -18.57 -1.59 1.49
CA ASN A 194 -19.21 -2.51 0.56
C ASN A 194 -18.38 -3.76 0.25
N TYR A 195 -17.22 -3.91 0.91
CA TYR A 195 -16.29 -5.00 0.67
C TYR A 195 -15.67 -5.50 1.98
N LYS A 196 -15.50 -6.82 2.07
CA LYS A 196 -14.76 -7.49 3.13
C LYS A 196 -13.40 -7.94 2.62
N LEU A 197 -12.34 -7.73 3.40
CA LEU A 197 -11.04 -8.34 3.16
C LEU A 197 -11.09 -9.81 3.57
N ILE A 198 -10.85 -10.70 2.61
CA ILE A 198 -10.97 -12.15 2.75
C ILE A 198 -9.63 -12.80 3.03
N ASP A 199 -8.61 -12.43 2.26
CA ASP A 199 -7.25 -12.94 2.38
C ASP A 199 -6.26 -11.88 1.91
N SER A 200 -5.01 -11.98 2.38
CA SER A 200 -3.97 -11.04 2.01
C SER A 200 -2.56 -11.60 2.16
N ILE A 201 -1.67 -11.15 1.28
CA ILE A 201 -0.22 -11.38 1.39
C ILE A 201 0.51 -10.06 1.19
N ILE A 202 1.40 -9.72 2.13
CA ILE A 202 2.28 -8.56 2.02
C ILE A 202 3.57 -8.95 1.31
N ILE A 203 3.96 -8.14 0.34
CA ILE A 203 5.20 -8.23 -0.42
C ILE A 203 5.97 -6.91 -0.36
N SER A 204 7.27 -6.97 -0.62
CA SER A 204 8.13 -5.78 -0.67
C SER A 204 8.01 -5.07 -2.02
N SER A 205 7.93 -3.73 -2.00
CA SER A 205 8.03 -2.92 -3.22
C SER A 205 9.37 -3.08 -3.97
N GLN A 206 10.38 -3.66 -3.33
CA GLN A 206 11.68 -3.99 -3.95
C GLN A 206 11.51 -4.87 -5.20
N ILE A 207 10.48 -5.71 -5.23
CA ILE A 207 10.16 -6.60 -6.35
C ILE A 207 9.93 -5.82 -7.65
N PHE A 208 9.37 -4.61 -7.55
CA PHE A 208 9.08 -3.74 -8.69
C PHE A 208 10.17 -2.69 -8.92
N CYS A 209 10.81 -2.23 -7.83
CA CYS A 209 11.80 -1.16 -7.83
C CYS A 209 13.04 -1.57 -7.02
N PRO A 210 13.89 -2.49 -7.51
CA PRO A 210 14.99 -3.06 -6.73
C PRO A 210 16.05 -2.05 -6.32
N TYR A 211 16.19 -0.95 -7.09
CA TYR A 211 17.16 0.12 -6.85
C TYR A 211 16.62 1.28 -6.00
N SER A 212 15.42 1.14 -5.41
CA SER A 212 14.86 2.17 -4.52
C SER A 212 15.63 2.26 -3.20
N LEU A 213 15.84 3.47 -2.69
CA LEU A 213 16.51 3.73 -1.39
C LEU A 213 15.64 3.37 -0.17
N GLY A 214 14.37 3.02 -0.37
CA GLY A 214 13.47 2.62 0.68
C GLY A 214 12.31 1.82 0.13
N PHE A 215 12.12 0.63 0.68
CA PHE A 215 11.04 -0.27 0.30
C PHE A 215 9.83 -0.04 1.19
N PHE A 216 8.64 -0.20 0.63
CA PHE A 216 7.38 -0.10 1.36
C PHE A 216 6.54 -1.35 1.12
N PRO A 217 5.62 -1.67 2.06
CA PRO A 217 4.75 -2.81 1.92
C PRO A 217 3.68 -2.59 0.83
N ILE A 218 3.58 -3.55 -0.06
CA ILE A 218 2.45 -3.72 -0.98
C ILE A 218 1.66 -4.93 -0.48
N ILE A 219 0.34 -4.82 -0.46
CA ILE A 219 -0.56 -5.91 -0.12
C ILE A 219 -1.18 -6.45 -1.42
N ILE A 220 -1.09 -7.76 -1.62
CA ILE A 220 -1.97 -8.52 -2.49
C ILE A 220 -3.21 -8.81 -1.65
N ALA A 221 -4.36 -8.29 -2.02
CA ALA A 221 -5.57 -8.37 -1.23
C ALA A 221 -6.71 -8.95 -2.05
N LEU A 222 -7.39 -9.96 -1.50
CA LEU A 222 -8.64 -10.49 -2.00
C LEU A 222 -9.79 -9.90 -1.20
N TYR A 223 -10.69 -9.21 -1.89
CA TYR A 223 -11.92 -8.66 -1.35
C TYR A 223 -13.13 -9.36 -1.95
N GLU A 224 -14.18 -9.51 -1.14
CA GLU A 224 -15.51 -9.97 -1.56
C GLU A 224 -16.52 -8.85 -1.27
N LYS A 225 -17.44 -8.63 -2.21
CA LYS A 225 -18.54 -7.69 -2.03
C LYS A 225 -19.40 -8.11 -0.85
N ASN A 226 -19.59 -7.19 0.09
CA ASN A 226 -20.33 -7.43 1.30
C ASN A 226 -20.95 -6.13 1.81
N GLU A 227 -22.28 -6.10 1.95
CA GLU A 227 -23.01 -4.88 2.33
C GLU A 227 -22.75 -4.39 3.76
N LYS A 228 -22.16 -5.23 4.63
CA LYS A 228 -21.71 -4.79 5.96
C LYS A 228 -20.33 -4.14 5.91
N GLY A 229 -19.53 -4.46 4.89
CA GLY A 229 -18.17 -3.97 4.74
C GLY A 229 -17.25 -4.33 5.90
N ILE A 230 -16.21 -3.51 6.09
CA ILE A 230 -15.27 -3.54 7.21
C ILE A 230 -15.11 -2.14 7.80
N ASN A 231 -14.84 -2.08 9.10
CA ASN A 231 -14.46 -0.85 9.80
C ASN A 231 -12.95 -0.84 10.11
N TYR A 232 -12.46 0.26 10.67
CA TYR A 232 -11.03 0.37 10.98
C TYR A 232 -10.60 -0.51 12.16
N ASP A 233 -11.52 -0.85 13.08
CA ASP A 233 -11.23 -1.79 14.16
C ASP A 233 -10.99 -3.21 13.63
N PHE A 234 -11.70 -3.64 12.59
CA PHE A 234 -11.41 -4.87 11.88
C PHE A 234 -9.97 -4.87 11.35
N ILE A 235 -9.53 -3.78 10.69
CA ILE A 235 -8.16 -3.66 10.16
C ILE A 235 -7.11 -3.71 11.28
N LYS A 236 -7.39 -3.08 12.42
CA LYS A 236 -6.47 -3.10 13.55
C LYS A 236 -6.28 -4.47 14.17
N ASN A 237 -7.29 -5.35 14.07
CA ASN A 237 -7.30 -6.72 14.59
C ASN A 237 -7.00 -7.78 13.52
N TYR A 238 -6.74 -7.38 12.28
CA TYR A 238 -6.51 -8.30 11.18
C TYR A 238 -5.05 -8.81 11.20
N ASN A 239 -4.90 -10.13 11.10
CA ASN A 239 -3.59 -10.79 11.03
C ASN A 239 -3.02 -10.71 9.61
N PHE A 240 -2.13 -9.76 9.37
CA PHE A 240 -1.47 -9.57 8.10
C PHE A 240 -0.33 -10.57 7.92
N LYS A 241 -0.45 -11.42 6.89
CA LYS A 241 0.60 -12.38 6.53
C LYS A 241 1.54 -11.79 5.48
N THR A 242 2.84 -11.99 5.64
CA THR A 242 3.85 -11.66 4.63
C THR A 242 4.16 -12.86 3.73
N ILE A 243 4.76 -12.60 2.57
CA ILE A 243 5.25 -13.66 1.67
C ILE A 243 6.28 -14.57 2.34
N ASP A 244 7.00 -14.06 3.34
CA ASP A 244 7.98 -14.78 4.16
C ASP A 244 7.35 -15.47 5.37
N ASN A 245 6.02 -15.63 5.38
CA ASN A 245 5.22 -16.28 6.43
C ASN A 245 5.28 -15.62 7.82
N LYS A 246 5.72 -14.36 7.92
CA LYS A 246 5.54 -13.57 9.15
C LYS A 246 4.10 -13.11 9.26
N ILE A 247 3.58 -13.01 10.49
CA ILE A 247 2.21 -12.57 10.74
C ILE A 247 2.26 -11.45 11.77
N PHE A 248 1.58 -10.34 11.51
CA PHE A 248 1.45 -9.27 12.51
C PHE A 248 0.05 -8.69 12.55
N CYS A 249 -0.36 -8.19 13.71
CA CYS A 249 -1.58 -7.43 13.90
C CYS A 249 -1.22 -6.02 14.39
N LEU A 250 -1.98 -4.98 13.98
CA LEU A 250 -1.66 -3.61 14.38
C LEU A 250 -1.89 -3.38 15.88
N ASN A 251 -2.88 -4.06 16.47
CA ASN A 251 -3.19 -3.96 17.89
C ASN A 251 -2.17 -4.64 18.80
N ASP A 252 -1.24 -5.44 18.25
CA ASP A 252 -0.13 -6.02 19.02
C ASP A 252 0.90 -4.95 19.42
N PHE A 253 0.85 -3.77 18.78
CA PHE A 253 1.80 -2.70 19.00
C PHE A 253 1.13 -1.46 19.57
N ASP A 254 1.85 -0.81 20.48
CA ASP A 254 1.57 0.57 20.84
C ASP A 254 2.42 1.53 20.01
N PHE A 255 1.92 2.74 19.79
CA PHE A 255 2.48 3.69 18.82
C PHE A 255 2.78 5.04 19.44
N ILE A 256 3.92 5.62 19.06
CA ILE A 256 4.43 6.86 19.62
C ILE A 256 3.48 8.06 19.45
N SER A 257 2.62 8.05 18.42
CA SER A 257 1.65 9.13 18.18
C SER A 257 0.63 9.34 19.30
N LYS A 258 0.42 8.35 20.18
CA LYS A 258 -0.39 8.54 21.38
C LYS A 258 0.27 9.48 22.40
N TYR A 259 1.60 9.61 22.33
CA TYR A 259 2.40 10.32 23.33
C TYR A 259 3.02 11.63 22.82
N ILE A 260 3.24 11.76 21.50
CA ILE A 260 3.87 12.95 20.91
C ILE A 260 3.11 13.51 19.72
N ASP A 261 3.34 14.79 19.44
CA ASP A 261 2.90 15.42 18.20
C ASP A 261 3.85 15.05 17.06
N LYS A 262 3.28 14.58 15.95
CA LYS A 262 4.05 14.16 14.77
C LYS A 262 4.12 15.23 13.67
N TYR A 263 3.20 16.19 13.72
CA TYR A 263 3.01 17.24 12.72
C TYR A 263 3.29 18.62 13.32
N PRO A 264 3.61 19.63 12.49
CA PRO A 264 3.90 20.98 12.96
C PRO A 264 2.83 21.51 13.92
N ASN A 265 3.28 22.02 15.06
CA ASN A 265 2.43 22.37 16.20
C ASN A 265 2.81 23.73 16.81
N LYS A 266 3.44 24.61 16.02
CA LYS A 266 4.04 25.88 16.47
C LYS A 266 3.10 26.72 17.33
N ASN A 267 1.83 26.79 16.95
CA ASN A 267 0.81 27.59 17.64
C ASN A 267 0.34 26.97 18.98
N ARG A 268 0.74 25.72 19.28
CA ARG A 268 0.32 24.97 20.48
C ARG A 268 1.42 24.83 21.53
N VAL A 269 2.64 25.28 21.23
CA VAL A 269 3.81 25.12 22.10
C VAL A 269 4.54 26.46 22.19
N SER A 270 4.39 27.14 23.33
CA SER A 270 5.10 28.39 23.65
C SER A 270 6.56 28.12 24.00
N ASP A 271 6.81 27.21 24.93
CA ASP A 271 8.14 26.97 25.51
C ASP A 271 8.78 25.68 24.97
N LYS A 272 9.29 25.76 23.74
CA LYS A 272 10.00 24.65 23.11
C LYS A 272 11.42 24.52 23.68
N VAL A 273 11.83 23.30 24.02
CA VAL A 273 13.22 22.99 24.41
C VAL A 273 14.05 22.44 23.25
N ALA A 274 13.39 22.00 22.17
CA ALA A 274 14.01 21.53 20.95
C ALA A 274 13.05 21.64 19.76
N MET A 275 13.57 21.40 18.56
CA MET A 275 12.77 21.22 17.35
C MET A 275 13.06 19.85 16.73
N PHE A 276 12.01 19.19 16.26
CA PHE A 276 12.07 17.89 15.61
C PHE A 276 11.43 17.98 14.22
N TYR A 277 11.96 17.27 13.23
CA TYR A 277 11.34 17.23 11.91
C TYR A 277 10.11 16.31 11.93
N THR A 278 9.02 16.72 11.28
CA THR A 278 7.79 15.91 11.20
C THR A 278 8.05 14.47 10.75
N MET A 279 7.35 13.54 11.38
CA MET A 279 7.54 12.09 11.22
C MET A 279 6.19 11.42 10.95
N ARG A 280 5.99 10.95 9.73
CA ARG A 280 4.68 10.39 9.31
C ARG A 280 4.54 8.92 9.68
N ASP A 281 5.56 8.14 9.33
CA ASP A 281 5.69 6.69 9.48
C ASP A 281 7.18 6.32 9.53
N ILE A 282 7.47 5.05 9.75
CA ILE A 282 8.84 4.50 9.82
C ILE A 282 9.62 4.80 8.53
N ASN A 283 9.00 4.67 7.35
CA ASN A 283 9.66 4.98 6.09
C ASN A 283 10.01 6.46 5.94
N ALA A 284 9.16 7.37 6.42
CA ALA A 284 9.48 8.80 6.48
C ALA A 284 10.66 9.06 7.41
N LEU A 285 10.68 8.45 8.60
CA LEU A 285 11.76 8.57 9.58
C LEU A 285 13.11 8.12 9.01
N ARG A 286 13.13 7.04 8.21
CA ARG A 286 14.34 6.55 7.55
C ARG A 286 15.03 7.62 6.70
N ARG A 287 14.25 8.50 6.04
CA ARG A 287 14.75 9.55 5.14
C ARG A 287 14.90 10.90 5.80
N SER A 288 14.08 11.23 6.79
CA SER A 288 14.05 12.57 7.39
C SER A 288 15.16 12.76 8.42
N LYS A 289 15.56 14.00 8.69
CA LYS A 289 16.30 14.32 9.92
C LYS A 289 15.37 14.10 11.13
N THR A 290 15.96 13.99 12.32
CA THR A 290 15.24 13.89 13.60
C THR A 290 15.23 15.28 14.25
N PHE A 291 16.12 15.54 15.21
CA PHE A 291 16.31 16.88 15.76
C PHE A 291 16.89 17.83 14.71
N ILE A 292 16.36 19.07 14.66
CA ILE A 292 16.77 20.11 13.71
C ILE A 292 17.16 21.39 14.45
N LYS A 293 18.18 22.09 13.94
CA LYS A 293 18.66 23.36 14.52
C LYS A 293 17.94 24.58 13.97
N LYS A 294 17.63 24.58 12.67
CA LYS A 294 16.94 25.67 11.98
C LYS A 294 15.44 25.37 11.89
N ASP A 295 14.62 26.35 12.24
CA ASP A 295 13.18 26.26 12.10
C ASP A 295 12.76 26.15 10.62
N CYS A 296 11.68 25.43 10.34
CA CYS A 296 11.08 25.32 9.01
C CYS A 296 9.58 25.00 9.11
N ALA A 297 8.88 24.97 7.97
CA ALA A 297 7.45 24.65 7.92
C ALA A 297 7.11 23.26 8.47
N ASN A 298 8.07 22.32 8.45
CA ASN A 298 7.91 20.94 8.91
C ASN A 298 8.40 20.71 10.35
N ALA A 299 8.76 21.78 11.07
CA ALA A 299 9.25 21.69 12.44
C ALA A 299 8.09 21.42 13.42
N VAL A 300 8.30 20.41 14.26
CA VAL A 300 7.53 20.13 15.47
C VAL A 300 8.29 20.74 16.64
N TYR A 301 7.65 21.61 17.39
CA TYR A 301 8.16 22.19 18.62
C TYR A 301 8.02 21.17 19.75
N VAL A 302 9.15 20.84 20.38
CA VAL A 302 9.23 19.82 21.43
C VAL A 302 9.13 20.50 22.80
N PRO A 303 8.05 20.27 23.56
CA PRO A 303 7.96 20.76 24.94
C PRO A 303 8.86 19.94 25.87
N LYS A 304 9.27 20.54 26.99
CA LYS A 304 10.13 19.88 27.98
C LYS A 304 9.58 18.53 28.44
N SER A 305 8.27 18.43 28.66
CA SER A 305 7.57 17.23 29.13
C SER A 305 7.60 16.04 28.16
N LYS A 306 7.83 16.28 26.86
CA LYS A 306 7.87 15.23 25.83
C LYS A 306 9.27 14.99 25.27
N TYR A 307 10.28 15.72 25.72
CA TYR A 307 11.63 15.69 25.15
C TYR A 307 12.21 14.27 25.06
N SER A 308 12.08 13.47 26.12
CA SER A 308 12.57 12.10 26.18
C SER A 308 11.93 11.16 25.14
N LEU A 309 10.65 11.36 24.82
CA LEU A 309 9.95 10.58 23.79
C LEU A 309 10.43 10.94 22.37
N TYR A 310 10.85 12.19 22.13
CA TYR A 310 11.51 12.53 20.87
C TYR A 310 12.95 11.96 20.82
N CYS A 311 13.65 11.87 21.96
CA CYS A 311 14.91 11.12 22.04
C CYS A 311 14.71 9.64 21.74
N TYR A 312 13.62 9.03 22.20
CA TYR A 312 13.25 7.66 21.84
C TYR A 312 13.15 7.48 20.32
N VAL A 313 12.44 8.37 19.61
CA VAL A 313 12.31 8.29 18.15
C VAL A 313 13.67 8.46 17.46
N ASP A 314 14.50 9.38 17.94
CA ASP A 314 15.85 9.59 17.40
C ASP A 314 16.73 8.34 17.57
N VAL A 315 16.59 7.62 18.69
CA VAL A 315 17.26 6.34 18.94
C VAL A 315 16.65 5.20 18.12
N PHE A 316 15.32 5.13 17.99
CA PHE A 316 14.64 4.19 17.10
C PHE A 316 15.18 4.31 15.68
N LYS A 317 15.42 5.54 15.19
CA LYS A 317 16.02 5.75 13.87
C LYS A 317 17.43 5.15 13.76
N GLN A 318 18.24 5.19 14.81
CA GLN A 318 19.57 4.58 14.82
C GLN A 318 19.48 3.05 14.69
N ASN A 319 18.41 2.44 15.20
CA ASN A 319 18.15 1.00 15.10
C ASN A 319 17.26 0.60 13.91
N ILE A 320 16.90 1.51 13.02
CA ILE A 320 15.86 1.29 12.00
C ILE A 320 16.19 0.18 10.98
N LYS A 321 17.46 -0.24 10.88
CA LYS A 321 17.90 -1.36 10.04
C LYS A 321 17.31 -2.70 10.47
N THR A 322 16.97 -2.84 11.76
CA THR A 322 16.39 -4.06 12.33
C THR A 322 14.87 -4.10 12.19
N VAL A 323 14.27 -3.02 11.67
CA VAL A 323 12.83 -2.94 11.42
C VAL A 323 12.52 -3.46 10.01
N PRO A 324 11.71 -4.52 9.87
CA PRO A 324 11.43 -5.13 8.58
C PRO A 324 10.59 -4.22 7.67
N TYR A 325 10.67 -4.46 6.36
CA TYR A 325 10.03 -3.61 5.34
C TYR A 325 8.51 -3.50 5.55
N TYR A 326 7.85 -4.54 6.05
CA TYR A 326 6.40 -4.60 6.17
C TYR A 326 5.84 -3.66 7.25
N PHE A 327 6.68 -3.20 8.18
CA PHE A 327 6.34 -2.13 9.11
C PHE A 327 6.59 -0.73 8.56
N GLY A 328 7.16 -0.58 7.37
CA GLY A 328 7.58 0.73 6.83
C GLY A 328 6.46 1.77 6.72
N ASN A 329 5.19 1.35 6.60
CA ASN A 329 4.02 2.26 6.59
C ASN A 329 3.33 2.41 7.94
N CYS A 330 3.78 1.68 8.97
CA CYS A 330 3.31 1.82 10.34
C CYS A 330 3.90 3.08 10.98
N ASP A 331 3.24 3.52 12.05
CA ASP A 331 3.82 4.49 12.96
C ASP A 331 4.97 3.86 13.76
N ILE A 332 5.76 4.68 14.43
CA ILE A 332 6.86 4.18 15.26
C ILE A 332 6.29 3.49 16.49
N MET A 333 6.69 2.23 16.66
CA MET A 333 6.27 1.36 17.75
C MET A 333 6.96 1.77 19.06
N ILE A 334 6.31 1.55 20.20
CA ILE A 334 6.86 1.79 21.53
C ILE A 334 6.25 0.82 22.55
N ASP A 335 7.05 0.33 23.48
CA ASP A 335 6.59 -0.19 24.76
C ASP A 335 6.79 0.94 25.78
N TYR A 336 5.73 1.70 26.05
CA TYR A 336 5.82 2.92 26.84
C TYR A 336 6.33 2.67 28.26
N ASN A 337 5.90 1.57 28.88
CA ASN A 337 6.26 1.22 30.24
C ASN A 337 7.74 0.85 30.34
N LYS A 338 8.25 0.02 29.42
CA LYS A 338 9.70 -0.29 29.39
C LYS A 338 10.54 0.92 28.99
N PHE A 339 10.04 1.75 28.07
CA PHE A 339 10.70 3.01 27.74
C PHE A 339 10.87 3.89 28.98
N LYS A 340 9.86 3.99 29.84
CA LYS A 340 9.93 4.81 31.06
C LYS A 340 11.00 4.34 32.04
N ILE A 341 11.23 3.03 32.16
CA ILE A 341 12.31 2.46 32.97
C ILE A 341 13.69 2.87 32.40
N LEU A 342 13.82 2.94 31.08
CA LEU A 342 15.06 3.26 30.36
C LEU A 342 15.16 4.72 29.90
N GLU A 343 14.32 5.62 30.42
CA GLU A 343 14.16 6.98 29.88
C GLU A 343 15.48 7.77 29.84
N LYS A 344 16.30 7.64 30.90
CA LYS A 344 17.63 8.27 30.98
C LYS A 344 18.61 7.68 29.96
N ASP A 345 18.57 6.36 29.73
CA ASP A 345 19.39 5.68 28.73
C ASP A 345 19.08 6.19 27.32
N PHE A 346 17.79 6.33 26.96
CA PHE A 346 17.38 6.86 25.66
C PHE A 346 17.82 8.31 25.45
N ILE A 347 17.74 9.17 26.48
CA ILE A 347 18.25 10.55 26.39
C ILE A 347 19.76 10.55 26.16
N LYS A 348 20.52 9.73 26.92
CA LYS A 348 21.98 9.62 26.78
C LYS A 348 22.37 9.11 25.38
N ALA A 349 21.68 8.09 24.88
CA ALA A 349 21.92 7.51 23.56
C ALA A 349 21.57 8.48 22.42
N SER A 350 20.48 9.25 22.55
CA SER A 350 20.13 10.26 21.55
C SER A 350 21.19 11.38 21.44
N LYS A 351 21.80 11.77 22.57
CA LYS A 351 22.86 12.78 22.62
C LYS A 351 24.21 12.26 22.11
N SER A 352 24.62 11.08 22.59
CA SER A 352 25.93 10.49 22.28
C SER A 352 25.98 9.74 20.95
N LYS A 353 24.82 9.33 20.41
CA LYS A 353 24.68 8.42 19.25
C LYS A 353 25.28 7.02 19.50
N ILE A 354 25.39 6.62 20.76
CA ILE A 354 25.87 5.31 21.17
C ILE A 354 24.70 4.52 21.78
N LEU A 355 24.42 3.33 21.23
CA LEU A 355 23.40 2.42 21.74
C LEU A 355 24.05 1.46 22.74
N ASN A 356 23.50 1.37 23.96
CA ASN A 356 23.94 0.39 24.95
C ASN A 356 23.13 -0.92 24.84
N SER A 357 23.61 -1.98 25.49
CA SER A 357 22.96 -3.30 25.46
C SER A 357 21.51 -3.28 25.95
N LYS A 358 21.18 -2.44 26.94
CA LYS A 358 19.79 -2.29 27.42
C LYS A 358 18.85 -1.79 26.34
N ILE A 359 19.28 -0.82 25.53
CA ILE A 359 18.49 -0.27 24.42
C ILE A 359 18.37 -1.28 23.28
N LEU A 360 19.44 -2.02 22.96
CA LEU A 360 19.41 -3.07 21.94
C LEU A 360 18.41 -4.17 22.35
N ASN A 361 18.54 -4.68 23.57
CA ASN A 361 17.60 -5.66 24.13
C ASN A 361 16.17 -5.13 24.17
N TYR A 362 15.96 -3.83 24.42
CA TYR A 362 14.63 -3.23 24.36
C TYR A 362 14.01 -3.39 22.96
N PHE A 363 14.76 -3.11 21.88
CA PHE A 363 14.23 -3.21 20.52
C PHE A 363 14.06 -4.65 20.05
N GLU A 364 14.95 -5.56 20.45
CA GLU A 364 14.78 -7.00 20.22
C GLU A 364 13.47 -7.48 20.84
N ASN A 365 13.19 -7.11 22.09
CA ASN A 365 11.94 -7.46 22.75
C ASN A 365 10.72 -6.76 22.15
N LEU A 366 10.86 -5.51 21.69
CA LEU A 366 9.75 -4.75 21.08
C LEU A 366 9.29 -5.36 19.75
N LEU A 367 10.23 -5.82 18.92
CA LEU A 367 9.92 -6.39 17.61
C LEU A 367 9.76 -7.92 17.68
N GLY A 368 10.30 -8.57 18.70
CA GLY A 368 10.21 -10.01 18.91
C GLY A 368 10.66 -10.79 17.66
N GLU A 369 9.80 -11.70 17.19
CA GLU A 369 10.06 -12.49 15.99
C GLU A 369 10.19 -11.69 14.68
N HIS A 370 9.84 -10.40 14.70
CA HIS A 370 9.97 -9.50 13.56
C HIS A 370 11.31 -8.75 13.52
N TYR A 371 12.12 -8.86 14.57
CA TYR A 371 13.43 -8.21 14.60
C TYR A 371 14.31 -8.77 13.47
N ALA A 372 14.74 -7.89 12.56
CA ALA A 372 15.60 -8.25 11.45
C ALA A 372 17.08 -8.19 11.89
N ASN A 373 17.80 -9.28 11.62
CA ASN A 373 19.23 -9.40 11.87
C ASN A 373 20.07 -8.63 10.85
#